data_AF-A0A2V8VGQ2-F1
#
_entry.id   AF-A0A2V8VGQ2-F1
#
_cell.length_a   1.000
_cell.length_b   1.000
_cell.length_c   1.000
_cell.angle_alpha   90.00
_cell.angle_beta   90.00
_cell.angle_gamma   90.00
#
_symmetry.space_group_name_H-M   'P 1'
#
loop_
_entity.id
_entity.type
_entity.pdbx_description
1 polymer ?
#
loop_
_entity_poly.entity_id
_entity_poly.type
_entity_poly.pdbx_seq_one_letter_code
_entity_poly.pdbx_strand_id
1 'polypeptide(L)' 'MKKRRGLRNRHAQSDLAPDYRFDYAKSRPNRFARQIAKNAVVVVLDPDVAAVFRDPKRVNSLLRATISALKKSGSRRAG' A
#
# COMPACT_ATOMS: atom_id res chain seq x y z
N MET A 1 -20.70 33.09 18.90
CA MET A 1 -20.39 32.08 17.87
C MET A 1 -19.14 32.49 17.09
N LYS A 2 -17.98 31.83 17.27
CA LYS A 2 -16.75 32.17 16.52
C LYS A 2 -16.54 31.21 15.36
N LYS A 3 -16.60 31.74 14.14
CA LYS A 3 -16.37 31.07 12.85
C LYS A 3 -14.96 30.47 12.80
N ARG A 4 -14.84 29.15 12.65
CA ARG A 4 -13.56 28.46 12.36
C ARG A 4 -13.16 28.74 10.91
N ARG A 5 -12.29 29.73 10.67
CA ARG A 5 -11.61 29.88 9.37
C ARG A 5 -10.69 28.67 9.20
N GLY A 6 -10.92 27.90 8.13
CA GLY A 6 -10.11 26.74 7.78
C GLY A 6 -8.63 27.12 7.74
N LEU A 7 -7.83 26.42 8.54
CA LEU A 7 -6.37 26.51 8.48
C LEU A 7 -5.92 25.96 7.14
N ARG A 8 -5.73 26.86 6.17
CA ARG A 8 -4.91 26.56 5.00
C ARG A 8 -3.51 26.31 5.53
N ASN A 9 -3.09 25.04 5.46
CA ASN A 9 -1.73 24.59 5.72
C ASN A 9 -0.77 25.19 4.67
N ARG A 10 -0.50 26.49 4.76
CA ARG A 10 0.46 27.23 3.92
C ARG A 10 1.77 27.52 4.66
N HIS A 11 1.87 27.14 5.93
CA HIS A 11 3.04 27.41 6.77
C HIS A 11 4.05 26.26 6.82
N ALA A 12 3.67 25.02 6.53
CA ALA A 12 4.63 23.91 6.51
C ALA A 12 5.68 24.01 5.38
N GLN A 13 5.49 24.93 4.42
CA GLN A 13 6.37 25.10 3.26
C GLN A 13 7.37 26.26 3.43
N SER A 14 7.22 27.10 4.47
CA SER A 14 8.09 28.27 4.68
C SER A 14 9.37 27.96 5.45
N ASP A 15 9.44 26.82 6.13
CA ASP A 15 10.59 26.44 6.96
C ASP A 15 11.71 25.75 6.17
N LEU A 16 11.44 25.43 4.89
CA LEU A 16 12.42 24.85 3.97
C LEU A 16 13.04 25.95 3.11
N ALA A 17 14.35 25.85 2.87
CA ALA A 17 15.05 26.77 1.99
C ALA A 17 14.43 26.75 0.57
N PRO A 18 14.51 27.86 -0.18
CA PRO A 18 13.93 27.94 -1.53
C PRO A 18 14.37 26.82 -2.49
N ASP A 19 15.58 26.30 -2.31
CA ASP A 19 16.15 25.21 -3.11
C ASP A 19 15.48 23.84 -2.88
N TYR A 20 14.69 23.68 -1.81
CA TYR A 20 13.93 22.47 -1.50
C TYR A 20 12.54 22.45 -2.16
N ARG A 21 12.32 23.30 -3.17
CA ARG A 21 11.13 23.26 -4.02
C ARG A 21 11.31 22.27 -5.16
N PHE A 22 11.14 20.98 -4.85
CA PHE A 22 11.25 19.92 -5.85
C PHE A 22 10.05 19.89 -6.79
N ASP A 23 10.31 20.01 -8.09
CA ASP A 23 9.35 19.75 -9.15
C ASP A 23 9.33 18.25 -9.48
N TYR A 24 8.43 17.52 -8.83
CA TYR A 24 8.34 16.07 -9.00
C TYR A 24 7.88 15.65 -10.42
N ALA A 25 7.31 16.55 -11.23
CA ALA A 25 6.98 16.24 -12.61
C ALA A 25 8.24 16.05 -13.49
N LYS A 26 9.37 16.66 -13.08
CA LYS A 26 10.67 16.50 -13.73
C LYS A 26 11.52 15.37 -13.14
N SER A 27 11.01 14.67 -12.13
CA SER A 27 11.76 13.60 -11.47
C SER A 27 11.90 12.38 -12.38
N ARG A 28 13.03 11.68 -12.25
CA ARG A 28 13.24 10.42 -12.95
C ARG A 28 12.22 9.38 -12.46
N PRO A 29 11.71 8.51 -13.35
CA PRO A 29 10.81 7.44 -12.93
C PRO A 29 11.50 6.55 -11.89
N ASN A 30 10.74 6.14 -10.87
CA ASN A 30 11.26 5.32 -9.77
C ASN A 30 11.87 4.01 -10.29
N ARG A 31 13.18 3.83 -10.10
CA ARG A 31 13.91 2.63 -10.55
C ARG A 31 13.35 1.32 -9.99
N PHE A 32 12.73 1.36 -8.81
CA PHE A 32 12.12 0.22 -8.15
C PHE A 32 10.69 -0.05 -8.60
N ALA A 33 10.02 0.92 -9.25
CA ALA A 33 8.66 0.71 -9.78
C ALA A 33 8.64 -0.42 -10.83
N ARG A 34 9.76 -0.68 -11.52
CA ARG A 34 9.90 -1.82 -12.44
C ARG A 34 9.83 -3.19 -11.75
N GLN A 35 10.19 -3.28 -10.47
CA GLN A 35 10.16 -4.53 -9.72
C GLN A 35 8.74 -4.91 -9.28
N ILE A 36 7.83 -3.92 -9.26
CA ILE A 36 6.41 -4.11 -9.00
C ILE A 36 5.75 -4.33 -10.37
N ALA A 37 5.19 -5.52 -10.59
CA ALA A 37 4.43 -5.78 -11.82
C ALA A 37 3.34 -4.70 -11.99
N LYS A 38 2.99 -4.33 -13.23
CA LYS A 38 2.05 -3.22 -13.51
C LYS A 38 0.73 -3.25 -12.73
N ASN A 39 0.30 -4.45 -12.29
CA ASN A 39 -0.94 -4.66 -11.53
C ASN A 39 -0.69 -5.27 -10.14
N ALA A 40 0.53 -5.18 -9.61
CA ALA A 40 0.85 -5.67 -8.28
C ALA A 40 0.57 -4.61 -7.21
N VAL A 41 -0.07 -5.04 -6.12
CA VAL A 41 -0.27 -4.22 -4.91
C VAL A 41 0.78 -4.62 -3.88
N VAL A 42 1.45 -3.63 -3.31
CA VAL A 42 2.39 -3.85 -2.20
C VAL A 42 1.62 -3.78 -0.89
N VAL A 43 1.76 -4.82 -0.08
CA VAL A 43 1.16 -4.92 1.26
C VAL A 43 2.27 -5.13 2.27
N VAL A 44 2.20 -4.41 3.38
CA VAL A 44 3.12 -4.60 4.51
C VAL A 44 2.52 -5.66 5.42
N LEU A 45 3.33 -6.66 5.80
CA LEU A 45 2.96 -7.66 6.79
C LEU A 45 3.42 -7.20 8.17
N ASP A 46 2.67 -7.56 9.20
CA ASP A 46 3.11 -7.37 10.57
C ASP A 46 4.37 -8.21 10.88
N PRO A 47 5.23 -7.77 11.82
CA PRO A 47 6.54 -8.39 12.03
C PRO A 47 6.49 -9.88 12.41
N ASP A 48 5.49 -10.28 13.18
CA ASP A 48 5.24 -11.66 13.59
C ASP A 48 4.87 -12.54 12.39
N VAL A 49 4.01 -12.04 11.49
CA VAL A 49 3.62 -12.74 10.27
C VAL A 49 4.81 -12.82 9.30
N ALA A 50 5.59 -11.75 9.16
CA ALA A 50 6.78 -11.71 8.33
C ALA A 50 7.88 -12.66 8.83
N ALA A 51 7.97 -12.90 10.14
CA ALA A 51 8.91 -13.86 10.72
C ALA A 51 8.64 -15.29 10.26
N VAL A 52 7.36 -15.65 10.06
CA VAL A 52 6.93 -16.96 9.57
C VAL A 52 7.04 -17.06 8.04
N PHE A 53 6.60 -16.03 7.32
CA PHE A 53 6.55 -16.02 5.86
C PHE A 53 7.64 -15.14 5.23
N ARG A 54 8.81 -15.75 4.99
CA ARG A 54 9.95 -15.07 4.35
C ARG A 54 9.86 -14.93 2.83
N ASP A 55 8.82 -15.48 2.19
CA ASP A 55 8.65 -15.46 0.73
C ASP A 55 7.19 -15.13 0.36
N PRO A 56 6.94 -14.09 -0.48
CA PRO A 56 5.60 -13.76 -0.95
C PRO A 56 4.89 -14.92 -1.68
N LYS A 57 5.62 -15.89 -2.27
CA LYS A 57 4.96 -17.05 -2.91
C LYS A 57 4.23 -17.91 -1.89
N ARG A 58 4.78 -18.08 -0.68
CA ARG A 58 4.18 -18.88 0.39
C ARG A 58 2.90 -18.25 0.92
N VAL A 59 2.93 -16.93 1.16
CA VAL A 59 1.75 -16.16 1.57
C VAL A 59 0.63 -16.29 0.54
N ASN A 60 0.94 -16.03 -0.74
CA ASN A 60 -0.05 -16.10 -1.81
C ASN A 60 -0.62 -17.51 -2.00
N SER A 61 0.20 -18.55 -1.85
CA SER A 61 -0.25 -19.94 -1.94
C SER A 61 -1.27 -20.27 -0.83
N LEU A 62 -0.95 -19.91 0.42
CA LEU A 62 -1.84 -20.12 1.56
C LEU A 62 -3.17 -19.37 1.39
N LEU A 63 -3.12 -18.09 1.06
CA LEU A 63 -4.34 -17.28 0.87
C LEU A 63 -5.23 -17.85 -0.24
N ARG A 64 -4.66 -18.30 -1.36
CA ARG A 64 -5.41 -18.95 -2.45
C ARG A 64 -6.03 -20.27 -2.02
N ALA A 65 -5.32 -21.08 -1.24
CA ALA A 65 -5.85 -22.32 -0.69
C ALA A 65 -7.04 -22.04 0.25
N THR A 66 -6.92 -21.05 1.13
CA THR A 66 -8.01 -20.63 2.02
C THR A 66 -9.22 -20.13 1.24
N ILE A 67 -9.03 -19.26 0.25
CA ILE A 67 -10.12 -18.79 -0.64
C ILE A 67 -10.80 -19.98 -1.33
N SER A 68 -10.03 -20.95 -1.82
CA SER A 68 -10.57 -22.13 -2.51
C SER A 68 -11.39 -23.02 -1.55
N ALA A 69 -10.90 -23.22 -0.32
CA ALA A 69 -11.61 -23.97 0.71
C ALA A 69 -12.93 -23.30 1.10
N LEU A 70 -12.91 -21.97 1.27
CA LEU A 70 -14.11 -21.18 1.57
C LEU A 70 -15.14 -21.28 0.45
N LYS A 71 -14.74 -21.13 -0.81
CA LYS A 71 -15.63 -21.31 -1.98
C LYS A 71 -16.26 -22.71 -2.01
N LYS A 72 -15.50 -23.76 -1.72
CA LYS A 72 -16.00 -25.16 -1.70
C LYS A 72 -17.04 -25.40 -0.61
N SER A 73 -16.97 -24.69 0.52
CA SER A 73 -17.94 -24.79 1.60
C SER A 73 -19.28 -24.12 1.27
N GLY A 74 -19.27 -23.01 0.52
CA GLY A 74 -20.48 -22.30 0.10
C GLY A 74 -21.34 -23.09 -0.90
N SER A 75 -20.70 -23.86 -1.79
CA SER A 75 -21.40 -24.70 -2.78
C SER A 75 -22.13 -25.90 -2.16
N ARG A 76 -21.80 -26.31 -0.93
CA ARG A 76 -22.40 -27.48 -0.26
C ARG A 76 -23.67 -27.16 0.53
N ARG A 77 -24.05 -25.88 0.65
CA ARG A 77 -25.26 -25.44 1.37
C ARG A 77 -26.42 -25.00 0.48
N ALA A 78 -26.29 -25.16 -0.85
CA ALA A 78 -27.30 -24.75 -1.83
C ALA A 78 -27.88 -25.96 -2.60
N GLY A 79 -28.10 -27.07 -1.90
CA GLY A 79 -28.73 -28.28 -2.43
C GLY A 79 -29.64 -28.90 -1.40
#